data_AF-A0A7V8QMR5-F1
#
_entry.id   AF-A0A7V8QMR5-F1
#
_cell.length_a   1.000
_cell.length_b   1.000
_cell.length_c   1.000
_cell.angle_alpha   90.00
_cell.angle_beta   90.00
_cell.angle_gamma   90.00
#
_symmetry.space_group_name_H-M   'P 1'
#
loop_
_entity.id
_entity.type
_entity.pdbx_description
1 polymer ?
#
loop_
_entity_poly.entity_id
_entity_poly.type
_entity_poly.pdbx_seq_one_letter_code
_entity_poly.pdbx_strand_id
1 'polypeptide(L)' 'MNSEFFILGGYGIFVWPAFIFTFLSCLTLYLRTKNQLQIQEKIFLNEYKQPRIINIQKVKEKKITKESLSGSLI' A
#
# COMPACT_ATOMS: atom_id res chain seq x y z
N MET A 1 -9.79 -18.33 38.05
CA MET A 1 -10.14 -18.33 36.62
C MET A 1 -10.57 -19.73 36.24
N ASN A 2 -11.80 -19.92 35.75
CA ASN A 2 -12.35 -21.24 35.45
C ASN A 2 -11.78 -21.76 34.13
N SER A 3 -10.91 -22.77 34.20
CA SER A 3 -10.36 -23.50 33.05
C SER A 3 -11.44 -24.18 32.19
N GLU A 4 -12.68 -24.29 32.70
CA GLU A 4 -13.86 -24.76 31.98
C GLU A 4 -14.12 -24.01 30.66
N PHE A 5 -13.80 -22.71 30.61
CA PHE A 5 -13.97 -21.93 29.38
C PHE A 5 -13.03 -22.40 28.25
N PHE A 6 -11.82 -22.84 28.60
CA PHE A 6 -10.87 -23.39 27.62
C PHE A 6 -11.19 -24.82 27.23
N ILE A 7 -11.78 -25.59 28.15
CA ILE A 7 -12.13 -26.98 27.93
C ILE A 7 -13.43 -27.10 27.11
N LEU A 8 -14.27 -26.05 27.05
CA LEU A 8 -15.59 -26.02 26.38
C LEU A 8 -16.39 -27.30 26.67
N GLY A 9 -16.45 -27.71 27.95
CA GLY A 9 -17.15 -28.94 28.35
C GLY A 9 -16.61 -30.23 27.70
N GLY A 10 -15.36 -30.24 27.25
CA GLY A 10 -14.70 -31.38 26.57
C GLY A 10 -14.49 -31.17 25.07
N TYR A 11 -15.14 -30.17 24.45
CA TYR A 11 -15.04 -29.88 23.02
C TYR A 11 -13.85 -28.99 22.64
N GLY A 12 -13.14 -28.43 23.61
CA GLY A 12 -12.02 -27.51 23.38
C GLY A 12 -10.95 -28.11 22.46
N ILE A 13 -10.70 -29.42 22.54
CA ILE A 13 -9.70 -30.09 21.70
C ILE A 13 -10.02 -30.07 20.21
N PHE A 14 -11.28 -29.89 19.83
CA PHE A 14 -11.69 -29.75 18.42
C PHE A 14 -11.80 -28.29 18.01
N VAL A 15 -12.28 -27.44 18.92
CA VAL A 15 -12.52 -26.01 18.66
C VAL A 15 -11.21 -25.25 18.52
N TRP A 16 -10.22 -25.48 19.39
CA TRP A 16 -8.96 -24.74 19.36
C TRP A 16 -8.14 -24.99 18.09
N PRO A 17 -7.92 -26.24 17.63
CA PRO A 17 -7.18 -26.46 16.39
C PRO A 17 -7.89 -25.90 15.16
N ALA A 18 -9.22 -26.05 15.07
CA ALA A 18 -10.00 -25.47 13.97
C ALA A 18 -9.91 -23.94 13.96
N PHE A 19 -10.06 -23.31 15.13
CA PHE A 19 -9.95 -21.86 15.28
C PHE A 19 -8.55 -21.35 14.92
N ILE A 20 -7.50 -22.00 15.42
CA ILE A 20 -6.10 -21.66 15.11
C ILE A 20 -5.85 -21.81 13.61
N PHE A 21 -6.30 -22.91 13.00
CA PHE A 21 -6.13 -23.13 11.56
C PHE A 21 -6.80 -22.05 10.72
N THR A 22 -8.05 -21.70 11.03
CA THR A 22 -8.77 -20.62 10.36
C THR A 22 -8.10 -19.27 10.58
N PHE A 23 -7.65 -19.00 11.80
CA PHE A 23 -6.96 -17.76 12.14
C PHE A 23 -5.63 -17.63 11.38
N LEU A 24 -4.81 -18.68 11.31
CA LEU A 24 -3.57 -18.69 10.53
C LEU A 24 -3.84 -18.51 9.02
N SER A 25 -4.89 -19.14 8.51
CA SER A 25 -5.28 -19.01 7.11
C SER A 25 -5.68 -17.57 6.77
N CYS A 26 -6.52 -16.97 7.62
CA CYS A 26 -6.92 -15.57 7.48
C CYS A 26 -5.73 -14.62 7.63
N LEU A 27 -4.87 -14.85 8.63
CA LEU A 27 -3.68 -14.03 8.86
C LEU A 27 -2.72 -14.08 7.67
N THR A 28 -2.48 -15.28 7.13
CA THR A 28 -1.64 -15.47 5.95
C THR A 28 -2.19 -14.69 4.75
N LEU A 29 -3.50 -14.78 4.52
CA LEU A 29 -4.17 -14.05 3.43
C LEU A 29 -4.06 -12.53 3.67
N TYR A 30 -4.32 -12.06 4.88
CA TYR A 30 -4.21 -10.65 5.27
C TYR A 30 -2.81 -10.10 5.02
N LEU A 31 -1.76 -10.82 5.42
CA LEU A 31 -0.37 -10.40 5.22
C LEU A 31 -0.01 -10.32 3.73
N ARG A 32 -0.45 -11.31 2.93
CA ARG A 32 -0.24 -11.29 1.48
C ARG A 32 -0.92 -10.08 0.84
N THR A 33 -2.18 -9.81 1.18
CA THR A 33 -2.93 -8.66 0.67
C THR A 33 -2.31 -7.34 1.11
N LYS A 34 -1.89 -7.22 2.37
CA LYS A 34 -1.22 -6.02 2.89
C LYS A 34 0.07 -5.71 2.14
N ASN A 35 0.88 -6.73 1.86
CA ASN A 35 2.13 -6.54 1.11
C ASN A 35 1.85 -6.06 -0.33
N GLN A 36 0.84 -6.63 -1.00
CA GLN A 36 0.43 -6.19 -2.32
C GLN A 36 -0.08 -4.73 -2.30
N LEU A 37 -0.88 -4.37 -1.30
CA LEU A 37 -1.35 -3.00 -1.13
C LEU A 37 -0.19 -2.01 -0.94
N GLN A 38 0.81 -2.35 -0.14
CA GLN A 38 1.99 -1.49 0.06
C GLN A 38 2.82 -1.32 -1.22
N ILE A 39 2.92 -2.35 -2.05
CA ILE A 39 3.59 -2.26 -3.36
C ILE A 39 2.81 -1.32 -4.27
N GLN A 40 1.48 -1.49 -4.36
CA GLN A 40 0.62 -0.63 -5.18
C GLN A 40 0.64 0.83 -4.69
N GLU A 41 0.66 1.06 -3.38
CA GLU A 41 0.76 2.39 -2.79
C GLU A 41 2.10 3.06 -3.16
N LYS A 42 3.21 2.32 -3.11
CA LYS A 42 4.52 2.84 -3.55
C LYS A 42 4.54 3.15 -5.05
N ILE A 43 3.95 2.29 -5.88
CA ILE A 43 3.82 2.52 -7.32
C ILE A 43 2.98 3.77 -7.56
N PHE A 44 1.82 3.89 -6.92
CA PHE A 44 0.95 5.06 -7.02
C PHE A 44 1.67 6.35 -6.62
N LEU A 45 2.40 6.35 -5.49
CA LEU A 45 3.17 7.52 -5.07
C LEU A 45 4.29 7.88 -6.07
N ASN A 46 4.94 6.89 -6.67
CA ASN A 46 5.96 7.12 -7.70
C ASN A 46 5.32 7.67 -8.99
N GLU A 47 4.26 7.02 -9.47
CA GLU A 47 3.47 7.41 -10.65
C GLU A 47 2.81 8.78 -10.47
N TYR A 48 2.58 9.27 -9.24
CA TYR A 48 2.03 10.60 -9.00
C TYR A 48 3.11 11.67 -8.78
N LYS A 49 4.28 11.29 -8.26
CA LYS A 49 5.46 12.19 -8.11
C LYS A 49 6.15 12.44 -9.45
N GLN A 50 6.33 11.41 -10.27
CA GLN A 50 6.96 11.47 -11.60
C GLN A 50 6.30 12.48 -12.55
N PRO A 51 4.98 12.46 -12.82
CA PRO A 51 4.34 13.39 -13.74
C PRO A 51 4.36 14.81 -13.19
N ARG A 52 4.41 15.02 -11.87
CA ARG A 52 4.52 16.36 -11.29
C ARG A 52 5.90 16.96 -11.57
N ILE A 53 6.99 16.19 -11.43
CA ILE A 53 8.35 16.65 -11.76
C ILE A 53 8.48 16.91 -13.27
N ILE A 54 8.03 15.98 -14.11
CA ILE A 54 8.11 16.11 -15.57
C ILE A 54 7.29 17.30 -16.08
N ASN A 55 6.09 17.53 -15.55
CA ASN A 55 5.28 18.69 -15.92
C ASN A 55 5.87 20.01 -15.42
N ILE A 56 6.42 20.05 -14.20
CA ILE A 56 7.11 21.25 -13.67
C ILE A 56 8.33 21.58 -14.54
N GLN A 57 9.13 20.57 -14.92
CA GLN A 57 10.28 20.77 -15.80
C GLN A 57 9.86 21.24 -17.19
N LYS A 58 8.85 20.61 -17.80
CA LYS A 58 8.30 21.06 -19.09
C LYS A 58 7.75 22.48 -19.04
N VAL A 59 7.05 22.86 -17.96
CA VAL A 59 6.55 24.23 -17.78
C VAL A 59 7.72 25.21 -17.62
N LYS A 60 8.78 24.83 -16.90
CA LYS A 60 9.98 25.65 -16.70
C LYS A 60 10.78 25.83 -17.99
N GLU A 61 11.05 24.76 -18.74
CA GLU A 61 11.69 24.83 -20.07
C GLU A 61 10.86 25.68 -21.04
N LYS A 62 9.54 25.47 -21.10
CA LYS A 62 8.66 26.25 -21.97
C LYS A 62 8.62 27.74 -21.58
N LYS A 63 8.81 28.08 -20.30
CA LYS A 63 8.98 29.47 -19.84
C LYS A 63 10.32 30.06 -20.30
N ILE A 64 11.42 29.34 -20.10
CA ILE A 64 12.77 29.77 -20.47
C ILE A 64 12.89 29.96 -21.99
N THR A 65 12.33 29.04 -22.80
CA THR A 65 12.32 29.17 -24.26
C THR A 65 11.51 30.40 -24.71
N LYS A 66 10.37 30.69 -24.07
CA LYS A 66 9.57 31.88 -24.37
C LYS A 66 10.29 33.17 -23.97
N GLU A 67 10.94 33.18 -22.81
CA GLU A 67 11.71 34.33 -22.34
C GLU A 67 12.92 34.60 -23.25
N SER A 68 13.66 33.56 -23.66
CA SER A 68 14.77 33.64 -24.61
C SER A 68 14.34 34.10 -26.01
N LEU A 69 13.20 33.63 -26.53
CA LEU A 69 12.65 34.11 -27.80
C LEU A 69 12.14 35.56 -27.72
N SER A 70 11.66 36.01 -26.55
CA SER A 70 11.21 37.40 -26.38
C SER A 70 12.36 38.40 -26.21
N GLY A 71 13.49 37.97 -25.64
CA GLY A 71 14.68 38.81 -25.48
C GLY A 71 15.51 38.97 -26.76
N SER A 72 15.33 38.08 -27.74
CA SER A 72 15.99 38.15 -29.06
C SER A 72 15.28 39.06 -30.07
N LEU A 73 14.11 39.61 -29.72
CA LEU A 73 13.26 40.43 -30.60
C LEU A 73 13.41 41.95 -30.35
N ILE A 74 14.44 42.38 -29.63
CA ILE A 74 14.79 43.80 -29.39
C ILE A 74 15.99 44.19 -30.24
#